data_AF-A0AAV9Z197-F1
#
_entry.id   AF-A0AAV9Z197-F1
#
_cell.length_a   1.000
_cell.length_b   1.000
_cell.length_c   1.000
_cell.angle_alpha   90.00
_cell.angle_beta   90.00
_cell.angle_gamma   90.00
#
_symmetry.space_group_name_H-M   'P 1'
#
loop_
_entity.id
_entity.type
_entity.pdbx_description
1 polymer ?
#
loop_
_entity_poly.entity_id
_entity_poly.type
_entity_poly.pdbx_seq_one_letter_code
_entity_poly.pdbx_strand_id
1 'polypeptide(L)'
;APEAGIKLQLLGIDIDATEAEETKFPKDHPASLGLPYQIDSTCTVKRGTNLSQGPVYPPMWHTTKAAGPADPDPLTTLELKDLSYTYRSLILDLGALHLSIQWLTHTSALFCSRSDYESTIKFVHKKGVRRARVGLALVFEDHVLVFLSSDLVFQVPDQTPSQNGRSSRSDLPPPPPDFYSPKWSFLADLAKWIRKRVNCDRSGLACEVMRANNETFPGIGVYTVVELFFLAGLSMQLTEAEVFTNPSRTARIALAYLQFLHRSEPQRLKYLDWLHVYAKDRTRLPERMAFLAKIVELSAEDLWIRDENTTLYDVFEPSLVSVGTLSDESDPLTVLYADEELLDSPTFLRPKHYSPLFLASSDASSLSLPRRHVYTYRGAKKQLWSITPFPTNSQGCSDTHDKIVPTEITGVPRRCYWTLEYCGNAHLVRIGSSDVVVPCYGDPNLPEYYAIRDLKNRMLPPVLPGARRAVLTSEEAASLHDEIEEYGKVCQESGRAMVMEKNEPEKSNAQKPKKKRLSADQRLALMPIN
;
A
#
# COMPACT_ATOMS: atom_id res chain seq x y z
N ALA A 1 1.17 25.22 7.74
CA ALA A 1 0.98 26.53 8.39
C ALA A 1 -0.40 27.07 8.02
N PRO A 2 -1.14 27.68 8.96
CA PRO A 2 -2.46 28.27 8.74
C PRO A 2 -2.31 29.69 8.14
N GLU A 3 -1.65 29.81 7.00
CA GLU A 3 -1.41 31.12 6.36
C GLU A 3 -2.64 31.63 5.58
N ALA A 4 -3.74 30.87 5.51
CA ALA A 4 -4.90 31.19 4.69
C ALA A 4 -6.24 31.34 5.45
N GLY A 5 -6.26 31.30 6.79
CA GLY A 5 -7.52 31.49 7.54
C GLY A 5 -8.60 30.43 7.26
N ILE A 6 -8.22 29.26 6.74
CA ILE A 6 -9.15 28.15 6.49
C ILE A 6 -9.64 27.63 7.83
N LYS A 7 -10.95 27.70 8.06
CA LYS A 7 -11.58 27.13 9.25
C LYS A 7 -11.76 25.63 9.06
N LEU A 8 -11.03 24.85 9.84
CA LEU A 8 -11.13 23.39 9.85
C LEU A 8 -11.96 22.91 11.06
N GLN A 9 -13.06 23.61 11.34
CA GLN A 9 -14.06 23.20 12.32
C GLN A 9 -14.88 22.03 11.76
N LEU A 10 -14.98 20.94 12.52
CA LEU A 10 -15.70 19.75 12.10
C LEU A 10 -17.20 20.00 12.17
N LEU A 11 -17.88 19.86 11.02
CA LEU A 11 -19.32 20.04 10.89
C LEU A 11 -20.08 18.71 10.92
N GLY A 12 -19.42 17.62 10.55
CA GLY A 12 -20.07 16.31 10.51
C GLY A 12 -19.12 15.20 10.09
N ILE A 13 -19.62 13.98 10.28
CA ILE A 13 -18.95 12.76 9.85
C ILE A 13 -19.89 12.02 8.91
N ASP A 14 -19.48 11.80 7.66
CA ASP A 14 -20.25 11.02 6.68
C ASP A 14 -19.65 9.60 6.53
N ILE A 15 -20.51 8.59 6.36
CA ILE A 15 -20.09 7.21 6.05
C ILE A 15 -21.03 6.55 5.03
N ASP A 16 -20.52 5.55 4.32
CA ASP A 16 -21.37 4.58 3.62
C ASP A 16 -21.83 3.46 4.57
N ALA A 17 -23.07 3.01 4.35
CA ALA A 17 -23.57 1.74 4.90
C ALA A 17 -22.93 0.53 4.21
N THR A 18 -22.77 -0.59 4.91
CA THR A 18 -22.59 -1.91 4.26
C THR A 18 -23.90 -2.38 3.65
N GLU A 19 -23.87 -3.35 2.71
CA GLU A 19 -25.11 -3.89 2.11
C GLU A 19 -26.09 -4.43 3.16
N ALA A 20 -25.59 -4.98 4.28
CA ALA A 20 -26.41 -5.45 5.39
C ALA A 20 -26.93 -4.32 6.29
N GLU A 21 -26.29 -3.15 6.27
CA GLU A 21 -26.76 -1.94 6.96
C GLU A 21 -27.81 -1.21 6.13
N GLU A 22 -27.69 -1.17 4.80
CA GLU A 22 -28.66 -0.51 3.89
C GLU A 22 -30.10 -0.93 4.17
N THR A 23 -30.32 -2.22 4.47
CA THR A 23 -31.65 -2.79 4.69
C THR A 23 -32.30 -2.37 6.01
N LYS A 24 -31.54 -1.77 6.92
CA LYS A 24 -32.01 -1.33 8.24
C LYS A 24 -32.55 0.11 8.22
N PHE A 25 -32.30 0.85 7.15
CA PHE A 25 -32.75 2.24 7.02
C PHE A 25 -34.09 2.33 6.24
N PRO A 26 -34.90 3.38 6.49
CA PRO A 26 -36.07 3.70 5.67
C PRO A 26 -35.69 3.81 4.18
N LYS A 27 -36.60 3.48 3.26
CA LYS A 27 -36.31 3.37 1.82
C LYS A 27 -35.81 4.67 1.18
N ASP A 28 -36.20 5.80 1.74
CA ASP A 28 -35.86 7.17 1.34
C ASP A 28 -34.60 7.71 2.01
N HIS A 29 -34.01 6.97 2.96
CA HIS A 29 -32.81 7.38 3.65
C HIS A 29 -31.57 7.29 2.72
N PRO A 30 -30.60 8.22 2.79
CA PRO A 30 -29.43 8.17 1.91
C PRO A 30 -28.68 6.82 1.93
N ALA A 31 -28.57 6.20 3.11
CA ALA A 31 -27.97 4.88 3.27
C ALA A 31 -28.66 3.78 2.45
N SER A 32 -30.00 3.70 2.42
CA SER A 32 -30.74 2.69 1.63
C SER A 32 -30.65 2.96 0.13
N LEU A 33 -30.41 4.23 -0.23
CA LEU A 33 -30.13 4.67 -1.59
C LEU A 33 -28.65 4.50 -1.98
N GLY A 34 -27.83 3.83 -1.16
CA GLY A 34 -26.42 3.60 -1.47
C GLY A 34 -25.57 4.88 -1.52
N LEU A 35 -26.00 5.93 -0.83
CA LEU A 35 -25.31 7.22 -0.68
C LEU A 35 -24.68 7.31 0.73
N PRO A 36 -23.56 8.05 0.88
CA PRO A 36 -23.09 8.47 2.19
C PRO A 36 -24.17 9.18 3.00
N TYR A 37 -24.17 8.94 4.30
CA TYR A 37 -25.05 9.61 5.25
C TYR A 37 -24.25 10.13 6.43
N GLN A 38 -24.69 11.25 6.98
CA GLN A 38 -24.08 11.85 8.16
C GLN A 38 -24.46 11.02 9.39
N ILE A 39 -23.48 10.70 10.24
CA ILE A 39 -23.69 10.00 11.51
C ILE A 39 -23.73 10.98 12.67
N ASP A 40 -24.47 10.61 13.72
CA ASP A 40 -24.62 11.39 14.95
C ASP A 40 -24.22 10.56 16.19
N SER A 41 -24.45 11.13 17.37
CA SER A 41 -24.17 10.52 18.67
C SER A 41 -24.91 9.20 18.94
N THR A 42 -25.90 8.83 18.13
CA THR A 42 -26.64 7.56 18.24
C THR A 42 -26.05 6.44 17.37
N CYS A 43 -25.07 6.77 16.51
CA CYS A 43 -24.49 5.84 15.57
C CYS A 43 -23.75 4.67 16.25
N THR A 44 -24.23 3.44 16.05
CA THR A 44 -23.60 2.22 16.61
C THR A 44 -22.71 1.48 15.61
N VAL A 45 -22.44 2.09 14.46
CA VAL A 45 -21.71 1.47 13.36
C VAL A 45 -20.26 1.21 13.76
N LYS A 46 -19.79 -0.01 13.46
CA LYS A 46 -18.41 -0.43 13.67
C LYS A 46 -17.73 -0.77 12.35
N ARG A 47 -16.42 -0.53 12.27
CA ARG A 47 -15.55 -0.83 11.12
C ARG A 47 -14.27 -1.49 11.60
N GLY A 48 -13.67 -2.31 10.74
CA GLY A 48 -12.43 -3.03 11.01
C GLY A 48 -12.48 -4.47 10.55
N THR A 49 -11.45 -5.23 10.90
CA THR A 49 -11.41 -6.66 10.61
C THR A 49 -12.36 -7.43 11.54
N ASN A 50 -12.77 -8.65 11.17
CA ASN A 50 -13.70 -9.47 11.95
C ASN A 50 -13.32 -9.63 13.42
N LEU A 51 -12.03 -9.60 13.74
CA LEU A 51 -11.52 -9.79 15.10
C LEU A 51 -11.25 -8.48 15.85
N SER A 52 -11.37 -7.33 15.18
CA SER A 52 -10.96 -6.04 15.72
C SER A 52 -11.77 -4.92 15.08
N GLN A 53 -13.09 -4.93 15.29
CA GLN A 53 -13.98 -3.85 14.87
C GLN A 53 -14.08 -2.79 15.96
N GLY A 54 -13.89 -1.52 15.58
CA GLY A 54 -14.05 -0.36 16.45
C GLY A 54 -15.24 0.50 16.03
N PRO A 55 -15.81 1.29 16.95
CA PRO A 55 -16.88 2.24 16.63
C PRO A 55 -16.35 3.36 15.71
N VAL A 56 -17.16 3.75 14.72
CA VAL A 56 -16.77 4.85 13.81
C VAL A 56 -17.00 6.21 14.48
N TYR A 57 -18.08 6.33 15.25
CA TYR A 57 -18.36 7.52 16.04
C TYR A 57 -17.66 7.43 17.41
N PRO A 58 -17.09 8.52 17.94
CA PRO A 58 -16.40 8.52 19.22
C PRO A 58 -17.27 8.10 20.43
N PRO A 59 -16.95 6.99 21.14
CA PRO A 59 -17.80 6.43 22.19
C PRO A 59 -18.09 7.34 23.36
N MET A 60 -17.14 8.23 23.69
CA MET A 60 -17.29 9.17 24.80
C MET A 60 -18.38 10.21 24.56
N TRP A 61 -18.84 10.37 23.31
CA TRP A 61 -19.92 11.27 22.95
C TRP A 61 -21.22 10.56 22.58
N HIS A 62 -21.31 9.24 22.82
CA HIS A 62 -22.60 8.56 22.72
C HIS A 62 -23.56 9.10 23.77
N THR A 63 -24.65 9.72 23.32
CA THR A 63 -25.75 10.08 24.20
C THR A 63 -26.50 8.81 24.59
N THR A 64 -26.59 8.53 25.89
CA THR A 64 -27.54 7.51 26.36
C THR A 64 -28.96 8.03 26.12
N LYS A 65 -29.92 7.13 25.89
CA LYS A 65 -31.34 7.52 25.71
C LYS A 65 -31.89 8.39 26.86
N ALA A 66 -31.27 8.32 28.04
CA ALA A 66 -31.65 9.09 29.22
C ALA A 66 -31.12 10.52 29.25
N ALA A 67 -30.02 10.82 28.54
CA ALA A 67 -29.34 12.12 28.65
C ALA A 67 -29.94 13.22 27.76
N GLY A 68 -30.86 12.87 26.85
CA GLY A 68 -31.29 13.77 25.78
C GLY A 68 -30.16 14.11 24.80
N PRO A 69 -30.45 14.79 23.68
CA PRO A 69 -29.40 15.33 22.82
C PRO A 69 -28.63 16.41 23.59
N ALA A 70 -27.30 16.27 23.67
CA ALA A 70 -26.45 17.34 24.18
C ALA A 70 -26.51 18.52 23.19
N ASP A 71 -26.84 19.71 23.69
CA ASP A 71 -26.79 20.96 22.94
C ASP A 71 -25.65 21.82 23.52
N PRO A 72 -24.62 22.19 22.75
CA PRO A 72 -24.40 21.91 21.31
C PRO A 72 -23.84 20.52 21.00
N ASP A 73 -23.96 20.09 19.73
CA ASP A 73 -23.33 18.86 19.21
C ASP A 73 -21.81 18.92 19.48
N PRO A 74 -21.25 17.96 20.25
CA PRO A 74 -19.84 17.91 20.57
C PRO A 74 -18.92 18.02 19.34
N LEU A 75 -19.36 17.53 18.17
CA LEU A 75 -18.56 17.60 16.94
C LEU A 75 -18.24 19.03 16.53
N THR A 76 -19.18 19.96 16.70
CA THR A 76 -19.00 21.37 16.31
C THR A 76 -17.95 22.09 17.16
N THR A 77 -17.57 21.53 18.31
CA THR A 77 -16.50 22.09 19.17
C THR A 77 -15.10 21.66 18.72
N LEU A 78 -15.00 20.76 17.75
CA LEU A 78 -13.75 20.19 17.27
C LEU A 78 -13.18 20.99 16.10
N GLU A 79 -11.87 21.13 16.11
CA GLU A 79 -11.12 21.83 15.07
C GLU A 79 -9.85 21.05 14.78
N LEU A 80 -9.55 20.79 13.50
CA LEU A 80 -8.30 20.15 13.10
C LEU A 80 -7.11 21.10 13.28
N LYS A 81 -6.30 20.83 14.31
CA LYS A 81 -5.16 21.65 14.72
C LYS A 81 -3.83 21.15 14.19
N ASP A 82 -3.64 19.84 14.16
CA ASP A 82 -2.38 19.21 13.74
C ASP A 82 -2.64 17.84 13.08
N LEU A 83 -1.66 17.39 12.31
CA LEU A 83 -1.60 16.07 11.70
C LEU A 83 -0.31 15.38 12.14
N SER A 84 -0.45 14.19 12.68
CA SER A 84 0.69 13.29 12.90
C SER A 84 0.39 11.93 12.29
N TYR A 85 1.40 11.08 12.20
CA TYR A 85 1.20 9.77 11.61
C TYR A 85 2.13 8.76 12.25
N THR A 86 1.70 7.51 12.14
CA THR A 86 2.54 6.32 12.30
C THR A 86 2.68 5.69 10.93
N TYR A 87 3.48 4.63 10.81
CA TYR A 87 3.60 3.88 9.57
C TYR A 87 2.30 3.25 9.04
N ARG A 88 1.28 3.12 9.90
CA ARG A 88 0.03 2.44 9.54
C ARG A 88 -1.23 3.25 9.86
N SER A 89 -1.07 4.46 10.40
CA SER A 89 -2.20 5.28 10.84
C SER A 89 -1.94 6.76 10.61
N LEU A 90 -2.97 7.49 10.20
CA LEU A 90 -3.01 8.95 10.31
C LEU A 90 -3.66 9.32 11.64
N ILE A 91 -3.08 10.28 12.35
CA ILE A 91 -3.58 10.78 13.63
C ILE A 91 -3.95 12.25 13.44
N LEU A 92 -5.22 12.56 13.66
CA LEU A 92 -5.78 13.89 13.54
C LEU A 92 -5.94 14.48 14.94
N ASP A 93 -5.29 15.62 15.21
CA ASP A 93 -5.53 16.39 16.43
C ASP A 93 -6.73 17.32 16.19
N LEU A 94 -7.87 16.96 16.76
CA LEU A 94 -9.11 17.72 16.70
C LEU A 94 -9.33 18.58 17.98
N GLY A 95 -8.26 18.84 18.74
CA GLY A 95 -8.28 19.56 20.01
C GLY A 95 -8.75 18.70 21.18
N ALA A 96 -10.06 18.57 21.37
CA ALA A 96 -10.62 17.77 22.47
C ALA A 96 -10.54 16.25 22.21
N LEU A 97 -10.25 15.86 20.97
CA LEU A 97 -10.19 14.48 20.50
C LEU A 97 -8.95 14.28 19.63
N HIS A 98 -8.23 13.19 19.86
CA HIS A 98 -7.30 12.65 18.88
C HIS A 98 -7.99 11.50 18.15
N LEU A 99 -8.05 11.58 16.82
CA LEU A 99 -8.67 10.58 15.97
C LEU A 99 -7.60 9.85 15.17
N SER A 100 -7.33 8.60 15.54
CA SER A 100 -6.39 7.73 14.80
C SER A 100 -7.14 6.87 13.77
N ILE A 101 -6.68 6.87 12.52
CA ILE A 101 -7.29 6.15 11.42
C ILE A 101 -6.26 5.22 10.81
N GLN A 102 -6.52 3.92 10.89
CA GLN A 102 -5.70 2.87 10.29
C GLN A 102 -6.28 2.43 8.94
N TRP A 103 -5.48 2.60 7.89
CA TRP A 103 -5.86 2.37 6.49
C TRP A 103 -6.19 0.90 6.18
N LEU A 104 -5.57 -0.03 6.89
CA LEU A 104 -5.56 -1.46 6.59
C LEU A 104 -5.18 -1.73 5.11
N THR A 105 -5.98 -2.48 4.36
CA THR A 105 -5.59 -3.01 3.04
C THR A 105 -6.12 -2.21 1.85
N HIS A 106 -7.28 -1.57 1.97
CA HIS A 106 -7.97 -0.99 0.82
C HIS A 106 -8.60 0.37 1.13
N THR A 107 -7.89 1.24 1.86
CA THR A 107 -8.35 2.58 2.22
C THR A 107 -7.35 3.65 1.83
N SER A 108 -7.84 4.76 1.30
CA SER A 108 -7.07 5.91 0.85
C SER A 108 -7.64 7.22 1.38
N ALA A 109 -6.79 8.18 1.71
CA ALA A 109 -7.23 9.55 2.01
C ALA A 109 -7.33 10.38 0.73
N LEU A 110 -8.35 11.23 0.68
CA LEU A 110 -8.57 12.30 -0.29
C LEU A 110 -8.94 13.56 0.49
N PHE A 111 -8.24 14.66 0.20
CA PHE A 111 -8.61 15.98 0.70
C PHE A 111 -9.11 16.81 -0.48
N CYS A 112 -10.38 17.23 -0.45
CA CYS A 112 -11.01 17.96 -1.54
C CYS A 112 -11.91 19.08 -1.01
N SER A 113 -12.36 19.96 -1.91
CA SER A 113 -13.36 20.96 -1.54
C SER A 113 -14.68 20.28 -1.20
N ARG A 114 -15.48 20.94 -0.35
CA ARG A 114 -16.81 20.44 -0.01
C ARG A 114 -17.72 20.33 -1.22
N SER A 115 -17.65 21.30 -2.13
CA SER A 115 -18.40 21.29 -3.39
C SER A 115 -18.05 20.08 -4.25
N ASP A 116 -16.75 19.75 -4.38
CA ASP A 116 -16.31 18.57 -5.13
C ASP A 116 -16.77 17.29 -4.46
N TYR A 117 -16.64 17.19 -3.12
CA TYR A 117 -17.15 16.04 -2.37
C TYR A 117 -18.65 15.85 -2.59
N GLU A 118 -19.44 16.90 -2.50
CA GLU A 118 -20.90 16.82 -2.65
C GLU A 118 -21.30 16.39 -4.06
N SER A 119 -20.72 17.03 -5.08
CA SER A 119 -21.06 16.79 -6.49
C SER A 119 -20.52 15.46 -7.04
N THR A 120 -19.36 14.99 -6.57
CA THR A 120 -18.69 13.80 -7.14
C THR A 120 -18.73 12.56 -6.25
N ILE A 121 -18.96 12.71 -4.94
CA ILE A 121 -18.91 11.62 -3.97
C ILE A 121 -20.22 11.48 -3.21
N LYS A 122 -20.69 12.50 -2.46
CA LYS A 122 -21.82 12.40 -1.52
C LYS A 122 -23.13 12.04 -2.20
N PHE A 123 -23.42 12.62 -3.35
CA PHE A 123 -24.68 12.38 -4.07
C PHE A 123 -24.54 11.36 -5.21
N VAL A 124 -23.44 10.61 -5.23
CA VAL A 124 -23.16 9.60 -6.26
C VAL A 124 -23.33 8.20 -5.69
N HIS A 125 -24.24 7.43 -6.29
CA HIS A 125 -24.54 6.05 -5.89
C HIS A 125 -23.28 5.17 -5.90
N LYS A 126 -23.01 4.50 -4.77
CA LYS A 126 -21.77 3.71 -4.62
C LYS A 126 -21.70 2.50 -5.54
N LYS A 127 -22.84 1.88 -5.90
CA LYS A 127 -22.89 0.79 -6.90
C LYS A 127 -22.97 1.41 -8.30
N GLY A 128 -22.04 1.04 -9.18
CA GLY A 128 -22.05 1.42 -10.61
C GLY A 128 -21.19 2.62 -10.96
N VAL A 129 -21.33 3.75 -10.24
CA VAL A 129 -20.65 5.01 -10.60
C VAL A 129 -19.37 5.22 -9.78
N ARG A 130 -19.48 5.41 -8.46
CA ARG A 130 -18.31 5.75 -7.63
C ARG A 130 -17.31 4.61 -7.47
N ARG A 131 -17.80 3.36 -7.35
CA ARG A 131 -17.02 2.10 -7.15
C ARG A 131 -16.15 2.03 -5.88
N ALA A 132 -15.83 3.16 -5.26
CA ALA A 132 -15.30 3.26 -3.91
C ALA A 132 -16.43 3.56 -2.92
N ARG A 133 -16.20 3.23 -1.65
CA ARG A 133 -17.11 3.51 -0.55
C ARG A 133 -16.54 4.60 0.34
N VAL A 134 -17.37 5.46 0.91
CA VAL A 134 -16.91 6.41 1.93
C VAL A 134 -16.77 5.63 3.24
N GLY A 135 -15.54 5.27 3.59
CA GLY A 135 -15.25 4.64 4.88
C GLY A 135 -15.57 5.60 6.01
N LEU A 136 -14.97 6.79 5.94
CA LEU A 136 -15.15 7.91 6.84
C LEU A 136 -14.92 9.20 6.06
N ALA A 137 -15.74 10.22 6.23
CA ALA A 137 -15.47 11.56 5.72
C ALA A 137 -15.67 12.58 6.83
N LEU A 138 -14.64 13.38 7.08
CA LEU A 138 -14.67 14.48 8.03
C LEU A 138 -15.00 15.76 7.26
N VAL A 139 -16.20 16.27 7.48
CA VAL A 139 -16.75 17.42 6.73
C VAL A 139 -16.44 18.69 7.51
N PHE A 140 -15.67 19.59 6.91
CA PHE A 140 -15.38 20.94 7.40
C PHE A 140 -16.22 21.96 6.62
N GLU A 141 -16.03 23.26 6.89
CA GLU A 141 -16.77 24.34 6.22
C GLU A 141 -16.59 24.28 4.69
N ASP A 142 -15.34 24.41 4.23
CA ASP A 142 -15.01 24.48 2.80
C ASP A 142 -14.37 23.20 2.25
N HIS A 143 -13.98 22.26 3.12
CA HIS A 143 -13.17 21.10 2.76
C HIS A 143 -13.70 19.81 3.37
N VAL A 144 -13.31 18.68 2.78
CA VAL A 144 -13.62 17.34 3.32
C VAL A 144 -12.37 16.48 3.26
N LEU A 145 -12.04 15.85 4.39
CA LEU A 145 -11.05 14.78 4.45
C LEU A 145 -11.78 13.43 4.38
N VAL A 146 -11.71 12.77 3.23
CA VAL A 146 -12.42 11.53 2.93
C VAL A 146 -11.46 10.35 2.92
N PHE A 147 -11.82 9.30 3.66
CA PHE A 147 -11.17 7.98 3.64
C PHE A 147 -12.01 7.04 2.77
N LEU A 148 -11.64 6.95 1.50
CA LEU A 148 -12.29 6.07 0.54
C LEU A 148 -11.81 4.64 0.74
N SER A 149 -12.73 3.68 0.74
CA SER A 149 -12.42 2.27 0.93
C SER A 149 -13.09 1.39 -0.12
N SER A 150 -12.42 0.35 -0.60
CA SER A 150 -13.04 -0.60 -1.53
C SER A 150 -14.02 -1.54 -0.81
N ASP A 151 -13.73 -1.87 0.45
CA ASP A 151 -14.42 -2.91 1.22
C ASP A 151 -14.97 -2.46 2.58
N LEU A 152 -14.75 -1.19 2.98
CA LEU A 152 -15.06 -0.64 4.30
C LEU A 152 -14.25 -1.28 5.44
N VAL A 153 -13.11 -1.90 5.13
CA VAL A 153 -12.20 -2.46 6.13
C VAL A 153 -11.11 -1.45 6.45
N PHE A 154 -11.40 -0.60 7.44
CA PHE A 154 -10.48 0.33 8.08
C PHE A 154 -10.74 0.33 9.59
N GLN A 155 -9.79 0.80 10.38
CA GLN A 155 -9.93 0.85 11.84
C GLN A 155 -9.81 2.29 12.35
N VAL A 156 -10.53 2.55 13.43
CA VAL A 156 -10.42 3.79 14.20
C VAL A 156 -10.04 3.38 15.64
N PRO A 157 -8.81 2.88 15.84
CA PRO A 157 -8.44 2.12 17.05
C PRO A 157 -8.36 2.99 18.30
N ASP A 158 -7.93 4.24 18.15
CA ASP A 158 -7.77 5.18 19.25
C ASP A 158 -8.68 6.39 19.02
N GLN A 159 -9.67 6.48 19.91
CA GLN A 159 -10.48 7.66 20.15
C GLN A 159 -10.36 7.90 21.66
N THR A 160 -9.20 8.38 22.09
CA THR A 160 -8.98 8.68 23.51
C THR A 160 -9.57 10.06 23.79
N PRO A 161 -10.54 10.18 24.71
CA PRO A 161 -10.91 11.49 25.21
C PRO A 161 -9.67 12.07 25.87
N SER A 162 -9.42 13.33 25.57
CA SER A 162 -8.44 14.12 26.29
C SER A 162 -8.92 14.24 27.74
N GLN A 163 -8.59 13.30 28.62
CA GLN A 163 -8.99 13.38 30.03
C GLN A 163 -8.40 14.68 30.60
N ASN A 164 -9.25 15.59 31.06
CA ASN A 164 -8.91 16.96 31.46
C ASN A 164 -8.31 17.85 30.35
N GLY A 165 -8.57 17.55 29.07
CA GLY A 165 -7.96 18.28 27.95
C GLY A 165 -6.48 17.94 27.74
N ARG A 166 -5.98 16.83 28.32
CA ARG A 166 -4.63 16.31 28.05
C ARG A 166 -4.58 14.78 27.91
N SER A 167 -5.09 14.23 26.81
CA SER A 167 -4.32 13.17 26.14
C SER A 167 -3.04 13.86 25.73
N SER A 168 -1.98 13.64 26.50
CA SER A 168 -0.70 14.24 26.15
C SER A 168 -0.32 13.68 24.79
N ARG A 169 0.34 14.47 23.94
CA ARG A 169 0.96 13.96 22.70
C ARG A 169 1.87 12.74 22.97
N SER A 170 2.31 12.55 24.22
CA SER A 170 3.04 11.36 24.67
C SER A 170 2.23 10.07 24.74
N ASP A 171 0.90 10.15 24.82
CA ASP A 171 0.01 8.98 24.87
C ASP A 171 -0.31 8.46 23.46
N LEU A 172 -0.07 9.29 22.43
CA LEU A 172 -0.16 8.87 21.05
C LEU A 172 1.01 7.93 20.73
N PRO A 173 0.81 6.95 19.84
CA PRO A 173 1.92 6.16 19.32
C PRO A 173 3.03 7.10 18.83
N PRO A 174 4.30 6.81 19.17
CA PRO A 174 5.40 7.67 18.77
C PRO A 174 5.40 7.80 17.24
N PRO A 175 5.79 8.98 16.71
CA PRO A 175 6.01 9.12 15.29
C PRO A 175 7.03 8.08 14.83
N PRO A 176 7.00 7.71 13.55
CA PRO A 176 8.03 6.86 12.97
C PRO A 176 9.42 7.41 13.34
N PRO A 177 10.37 6.58 13.83
CA PRO A 177 11.74 7.03 14.00
C PRO A 177 12.22 7.68 12.71
N ASP A 178 12.88 8.82 12.86
CA ASP A 178 13.54 9.48 11.76
C ASP A 178 14.71 8.59 11.32
N PHE A 179 14.51 7.82 10.25
CA PHE A 179 15.54 6.95 9.70
C PHE A 179 16.75 7.73 9.17
N TYR A 180 16.63 9.06 9.05
CA TYR A 180 17.70 9.94 8.63
C TYR A 180 18.45 10.61 9.79
N SER A 181 18.05 10.39 11.06
CA SER A 181 18.60 11.09 12.23
C SER A 181 18.58 10.30 13.55
N PRO A 182 19.66 10.30 14.36
CA PRO A 182 21.07 10.15 13.98
C PRO A 182 21.31 8.80 13.29
N LYS A 183 22.36 8.73 12.46
CA LYS A 183 22.72 7.71 11.45
C LYS A 183 22.50 6.22 11.82
N TRP A 184 22.38 5.88 13.10
CA TRP A 184 22.36 4.51 13.61
C TRP A 184 21.22 4.17 14.58
N SER A 185 20.22 5.05 14.78
CA SER A 185 19.12 4.79 15.72
C SER A 185 18.40 3.47 15.41
N PHE A 186 18.03 3.27 14.14
CA PHE A 186 17.44 2.02 13.67
C PHE A 186 18.34 0.80 13.88
N LEU A 187 19.65 0.91 13.60
CA LEU A 187 20.58 -0.21 13.79
C LEU A 187 20.76 -0.56 15.27
N ALA A 188 20.75 0.45 16.15
CA ALA A 188 20.80 0.24 17.59
C ALA A 188 19.55 -0.49 18.10
N ASP A 189 18.37 -0.08 17.63
CA ASP A 189 17.10 -0.74 17.97
C ASP A 189 17.07 -2.17 17.42
N LEU A 190 17.54 -2.38 16.19
CA LEU A 190 17.67 -3.72 15.60
C LEU A 190 18.65 -4.59 16.40
N ALA A 191 19.84 -4.09 16.75
CA ALA A 191 20.82 -4.84 17.54
C ALA A 191 20.26 -5.21 18.93
N LYS A 192 19.57 -4.27 19.58
CA LYS A 192 18.89 -4.49 20.85
C LYS A 192 17.81 -5.56 20.73
N TRP A 193 17.02 -5.53 19.64
CA TRP A 193 16.01 -6.53 19.36
C TRP A 193 16.61 -7.92 19.14
N ILE A 194 17.72 -8.03 18.38
CA ILE A 194 18.42 -9.30 18.15
C ILE A 194 18.90 -9.89 19.49
N ARG A 195 19.58 -9.08 20.33
CA ARG A 195 20.02 -9.52 21.68
C ARG A 195 18.87 -10.03 22.54
N LYS A 196 17.73 -9.33 22.54
CA LYS A 196 16.53 -9.74 23.29
C LYS A 196 15.99 -11.11 22.85
N ARG A 197 16.25 -11.51 21.60
CA ARG A 197 15.73 -12.74 21.02
C ARG A 197 16.69 -13.92 21.03
N VAL A 198 17.96 -13.75 21.44
CA VAL A 198 18.97 -14.84 21.45
C VAL A 198 18.46 -16.11 22.16
N ASN A 199 17.73 -15.95 23.26
CA ASN A 199 17.20 -17.07 24.05
C ASN A 199 15.73 -17.44 23.73
N CYS A 200 15.16 -16.92 22.64
CA CYS A 200 13.81 -17.23 22.19
C CYS A 200 13.81 -18.33 21.11
N ASP A 201 12.66 -18.94 20.86
CA ASP A 201 12.48 -19.72 19.64
C ASP A 201 12.52 -18.79 18.41
N ARG A 202 13.42 -19.11 17.48
CA ARG A 202 13.73 -18.37 16.25
C ARG A 202 13.62 -19.25 15.01
N SER A 203 12.87 -20.37 15.10
CA SER A 203 12.60 -21.30 14.01
C SER A 203 11.59 -20.74 12.98
N GLY A 204 10.81 -19.73 13.36
CA GLY A 204 9.84 -19.07 12.46
C GLY A 204 10.48 -18.36 11.26
N LEU A 205 9.74 -18.22 10.17
CA LEU A 205 10.21 -17.51 8.97
C LEU A 205 10.53 -16.05 9.28
N ALA A 206 11.73 -15.59 8.90
CA ALA A 206 12.18 -14.23 9.17
C ALA A 206 11.23 -13.17 8.60
N CYS A 207 10.66 -13.41 7.42
CA CYS A 207 9.70 -12.49 6.79
C CYS A 207 8.40 -12.30 7.60
N GLU A 208 7.89 -13.35 8.25
CA GLU A 208 6.72 -13.25 9.11
C GLU A 208 7.07 -12.59 10.46
N VAL A 209 8.24 -12.90 11.02
CA VAL A 209 8.74 -12.26 12.25
C VAL A 209 8.90 -10.75 12.05
N MET A 210 9.52 -10.32 10.94
CA MET A 210 9.65 -8.90 10.60
C MET A 210 8.29 -8.21 10.45
N ARG A 211 7.33 -8.84 9.78
CA ARG A 211 5.97 -8.27 9.60
C ARG A 211 5.17 -8.18 10.90
N ALA A 212 5.41 -9.08 11.84
CA ALA A 212 4.73 -9.13 13.13
C ALA A 212 5.35 -8.13 14.13
N ASN A 213 6.65 -7.83 14.01
CA ASN A 213 7.36 -6.95 14.93
C ASN A 213 7.37 -5.49 14.44
N ASN A 214 6.24 -4.80 14.55
CA ASN A 214 6.11 -3.39 14.15
C ASN A 214 6.98 -2.44 14.97
N GLU A 215 7.45 -2.83 16.16
CA GLU A 215 8.33 -1.99 17.00
C GLU A 215 9.72 -1.85 16.34
N THR A 216 10.29 -2.95 15.86
CA THR A 216 11.63 -2.97 15.25
C THR A 216 11.57 -2.74 13.74
N PHE A 217 10.52 -3.27 13.11
CA PHE A 217 10.33 -3.26 11.65
C PHE A 217 9.02 -2.57 11.27
N PRO A 218 8.89 -1.28 11.60
CA PRO A 218 7.64 -0.62 11.40
C PRO A 218 7.28 -0.48 9.91
N GLY A 219 5.98 -0.49 9.61
CA GLY A 219 5.51 -0.30 8.24
C GLY A 219 5.77 -1.46 7.28
N ILE A 220 6.44 -2.54 7.70
CA ILE A 220 6.66 -3.70 6.85
C ILE A 220 5.34 -4.45 6.64
N GLY A 221 4.76 -4.26 5.46
CA GLY A 221 3.61 -5.01 4.96
C GLY A 221 4.02 -6.28 4.22
N VAL A 222 3.02 -6.99 3.68
CA VAL A 222 3.27 -8.18 2.83
C VAL A 222 4.00 -7.81 1.52
N TYR A 223 3.73 -6.62 0.97
CA TYR A 223 4.39 -6.13 -0.24
C TYR A 223 5.81 -5.70 0.06
N THR A 224 6.00 -4.96 1.15
CA THR A 224 7.32 -4.48 1.57
C THR A 224 8.26 -5.64 1.84
N VAL A 225 7.85 -6.64 2.64
CA VAL A 225 8.77 -7.72 3.03
C VAL A 225 9.30 -8.52 1.84
N VAL A 226 8.47 -8.78 0.82
CA VAL A 226 8.92 -9.54 -0.37
C VAL A 226 9.95 -8.74 -1.17
N GLU A 227 9.78 -7.41 -1.24
CA GLU A 227 10.74 -6.52 -1.87
C GLU A 227 12.04 -6.42 -1.08
N LEU A 228 11.98 -6.38 0.26
CA LEU A 228 13.19 -6.33 1.10
C LEU A 228 14.04 -7.58 0.93
N PHE A 229 13.44 -8.76 0.97
CA PHE A 229 14.16 -10.01 0.76
C PHE A 229 14.71 -10.12 -0.66
N PHE A 230 13.96 -9.63 -1.66
CA PHE A 230 14.47 -9.56 -3.03
C PHE A 230 15.68 -8.62 -3.14
N LEU A 231 15.58 -7.40 -2.62
CA LEU A 231 16.65 -6.39 -2.63
C LEU A 231 17.90 -6.87 -1.86
N ALA A 232 17.69 -7.49 -0.70
CA ALA A 232 18.75 -8.07 0.12
C ALA A 232 19.41 -9.28 -0.56
N GLY A 233 18.77 -9.84 -1.58
CA GLY A 233 19.16 -11.13 -2.14
C GLY A 233 19.08 -12.19 -1.05
N LEU A 234 17.89 -12.47 -0.56
CA LEU A 234 17.66 -13.51 0.45
C LEU A 234 16.40 -14.30 0.12
N SER A 235 16.43 -15.59 0.43
CA SER A 235 15.24 -16.42 0.31
C SER A 235 14.23 -16.05 1.39
N MET A 236 12.97 -15.89 0.99
CA MET A 236 11.83 -15.71 1.89
C MET A 236 11.60 -16.91 2.84
N GLN A 237 12.28 -18.03 2.59
CA GLN A 237 12.24 -19.24 3.41
C GLN A 237 13.19 -19.19 4.59
N LEU A 238 14.11 -18.22 4.66
CA LEU A 238 15.06 -18.19 5.77
C LEU A 238 14.32 -18.00 7.10
N THR A 239 14.73 -18.75 8.12
CA THR A 239 14.22 -18.58 9.48
C THR A 239 14.82 -17.32 10.10
N GLU A 240 14.20 -16.86 11.18
CA GLU A 240 14.70 -15.75 11.97
C GLU A 240 16.13 -16.00 12.47
N ALA A 241 16.43 -17.22 12.92
CA ALA A 241 17.79 -17.62 13.32
C ALA A 241 18.78 -17.46 12.17
N GLU A 242 18.43 -18.00 10.99
CA GLU A 242 19.32 -18.03 9.83
C GLU A 242 19.64 -16.64 9.27
N VAL A 243 18.70 -15.69 9.37
CA VAL A 243 18.92 -14.30 8.97
C VAL A 243 19.72 -13.56 10.05
N PHE A 244 19.21 -13.51 11.28
CA PHE A 244 19.70 -12.55 12.28
C PHE A 244 20.89 -13.04 13.12
N THR A 245 21.30 -14.30 12.98
CA THR A 245 22.58 -14.81 13.54
C THR A 245 23.73 -14.71 12.53
N ASN A 246 23.45 -14.32 11.28
CA ASN A 246 24.48 -14.11 10.27
C ASN A 246 24.69 -12.59 10.06
N PRO A 247 25.89 -12.04 10.30
CA PRO A 247 26.15 -10.61 10.16
C PRO A 247 25.85 -10.08 8.76
N SER A 248 26.24 -10.84 7.73
CA SER A 248 26.04 -10.47 6.33
C SER A 248 24.56 -10.41 5.93
N ARG A 249 23.76 -11.41 6.28
CA ARG A 249 22.32 -11.43 5.95
C ARG A 249 21.58 -10.30 6.67
N THR A 250 21.93 -10.05 7.92
CA THR A 250 21.35 -8.95 8.71
C THR A 250 21.69 -7.61 8.11
N ALA A 251 22.97 -7.37 7.78
CA ALA A 251 23.43 -6.15 7.12
C ALA A 251 22.67 -5.91 5.81
N ARG A 252 22.49 -6.95 4.98
CA ARG A 252 21.75 -6.86 3.71
C ARG A 252 20.28 -6.53 3.88
N ILE A 253 19.60 -7.13 4.86
CA ILE A 253 18.19 -6.78 5.17
C ILE A 253 18.08 -5.35 5.69
N ALA A 254 18.97 -4.95 6.61
CA ALA A 254 18.98 -3.59 7.15
C ALA A 254 19.18 -2.56 6.02
N LEU A 255 20.17 -2.80 5.15
CA LEU A 255 20.42 -1.96 3.99
C LEU A 255 19.27 -1.95 2.99
N ALA A 256 18.67 -3.11 2.68
CA ALA A 256 17.51 -3.20 1.81
C ALA A 256 16.33 -2.39 2.36
N TYR A 257 16.12 -2.44 3.69
CA TYR A 257 15.07 -1.69 4.36
C TYR A 257 15.33 -0.18 4.31
N LEU A 258 16.54 0.27 4.64
CA LEU A 258 16.93 1.69 4.55
C LEU A 258 16.82 2.21 3.11
N GLN A 259 17.27 1.44 2.12
CA GLN A 259 17.09 1.78 0.72
C GLN A 259 15.62 1.88 0.32
N PHE A 260 14.79 0.94 0.78
CA PHE A 260 13.38 0.94 0.48
C PHE A 260 12.71 2.21 1.00
N LEU A 261 13.01 2.58 2.25
CA LEU A 261 12.55 3.82 2.87
C LEU A 261 13.04 5.04 2.10
N HIS A 262 14.34 5.10 1.79
CA HIS A 262 14.93 6.22 1.04
C HIS A 262 14.32 6.41 -0.34
N ARG A 263 14.06 5.31 -1.05
CA ARG A 263 13.39 5.38 -2.36
C ARG A 263 11.93 5.77 -2.20
N SER A 264 11.21 5.28 -1.19
CA SER A 264 9.76 5.52 -1.04
C SER A 264 9.36 6.99 -0.90
N GLU A 265 10.28 7.86 -0.45
CA GLU A 265 9.97 9.25 -0.12
C GLU A 265 9.71 10.16 -1.34
N PRO A 266 10.53 10.18 -2.42
CA PRO A 266 10.39 11.20 -3.46
C PRO A 266 9.42 10.85 -4.60
N GLN A 267 8.99 9.58 -4.77
CA GLN A 267 8.13 9.19 -5.91
C GLN A 267 7.05 8.16 -5.56
N ARG A 268 6.16 8.49 -4.62
CA ARG A 268 4.96 7.67 -4.29
C ARG A 268 4.16 7.25 -5.52
N LEU A 269 4.06 8.12 -6.53
CA LEU A 269 3.32 7.87 -7.78
C LEU A 269 3.95 6.78 -8.68
N LYS A 270 5.25 6.46 -8.49
CA LYS A 270 5.97 5.44 -9.27
C LYS A 270 6.26 4.18 -8.45
N TYR A 271 5.68 4.06 -7.26
CA TYR A 271 5.94 2.94 -6.37
C TYR A 271 5.71 1.58 -7.02
N LEU A 272 4.68 1.44 -7.86
CA LEU A 272 4.41 0.21 -8.63
C LEU A 272 5.58 -0.17 -9.55
N ASP A 273 6.22 0.81 -10.20
CA ASP A 273 7.34 0.57 -11.10
C ASP A 273 8.57 0.08 -10.34
N TRP A 274 8.69 0.44 -9.07
CA TRP A 274 9.78 0.07 -8.18
C TRP A 274 9.67 -1.31 -7.56
N LEU A 275 8.46 -1.86 -7.43
CA LEU A 275 8.30 -3.22 -6.91
C LEU A 275 8.94 -4.20 -7.88
N HIS A 276 9.94 -4.95 -7.47
CA HIS A 276 10.65 -5.86 -8.33
C HIS A 276 9.90 -7.17 -8.50
N VAL A 277 9.21 -7.65 -7.47
CA VAL A 277 8.64 -9.01 -7.47
C VAL A 277 7.13 -8.99 -7.28
N TYR A 278 6.63 -8.11 -6.42
CA TYR A 278 5.22 -8.14 -6.07
C TYR A 278 4.32 -7.84 -7.29
N ALA A 279 3.27 -8.67 -7.46
CA ALA A 279 2.30 -8.58 -8.56
C ALA A 279 2.92 -8.57 -9.99
N LYS A 280 4.17 -9.05 -10.14
CA LYS A 280 4.81 -9.23 -11.45
C LYS A 280 4.73 -10.69 -11.86
N ASP A 281 4.58 -10.93 -13.16
CA ASP A 281 4.72 -12.25 -13.78
C ASP A 281 6.19 -12.63 -13.93
N ARG A 282 7.01 -11.64 -14.32
CA ARG A 282 8.43 -11.78 -14.54
C ARG A 282 9.18 -10.56 -14.05
N THR A 283 10.31 -10.80 -13.40
CA THR A 283 11.21 -9.73 -12.95
C THR A 283 12.58 -9.83 -13.58
N ARG A 284 13.25 -8.68 -13.71
CA ARG A 284 14.65 -8.61 -14.13
C ARG A 284 15.52 -8.95 -12.92
N LEU A 285 16.47 -9.84 -13.13
CA LEU A 285 17.45 -10.19 -12.12
C LEU A 285 18.83 -9.66 -12.51
N PRO A 286 19.64 -9.18 -11.55
CA PRO A 286 21.08 -9.12 -11.72
C PRO A 286 21.61 -10.46 -12.26
N GLU A 287 22.60 -10.40 -13.15
CA GLU A 287 23.16 -11.58 -13.82
C GLU A 287 23.52 -12.69 -12.82
N ARG A 288 24.09 -12.30 -11.68
CA ARG A 288 24.43 -13.23 -10.61
C ARG A 288 23.22 -13.85 -9.92
N MET A 289 22.19 -13.06 -9.57
CA MET A 289 20.95 -13.62 -9.02
C MET A 289 20.32 -14.62 -10.00
N ALA A 290 20.43 -14.36 -11.30
CA ALA A 290 19.90 -15.26 -12.32
C ALA A 290 20.72 -16.55 -12.50
N PHE A 291 22.04 -16.44 -12.45
CA PHE A 291 22.96 -17.58 -12.43
C PHE A 291 22.71 -18.47 -11.21
N LEU A 292 22.60 -17.85 -10.04
CA LEU A 292 22.40 -18.54 -8.78
C LEU A 292 20.99 -19.15 -8.68
N ALA A 293 19.95 -18.47 -9.15
CA ALA A 293 18.61 -19.04 -9.30
C ALA A 293 18.61 -20.29 -10.21
N LYS A 294 19.44 -20.29 -11.26
CA LYS A 294 19.61 -21.47 -12.13
C LYS A 294 20.21 -22.65 -11.37
N ILE A 295 21.19 -22.41 -10.49
CA ILE A 295 21.77 -23.47 -9.65
C ILE A 295 20.72 -24.06 -8.71
N VAL A 296 19.88 -23.22 -8.09
CA VAL A 296 18.79 -23.70 -7.22
C VAL A 296 17.81 -24.58 -7.98
N GLU A 297 17.39 -24.17 -9.18
CA GLU A 297 16.50 -24.97 -10.03
C GLU A 297 17.13 -26.32 -10.41
N LEU A 298 18.42 -26.32 -10.75
CA LEU A 298 19.15 -27.56 -11.08
C LEU A 298 19.32 -28.48 -9.86
N SER A 299 19.38 -27.93 -8.64
CA SER A 299 19.43 -28.71 -7.40
C SER A 299 18.05 -29.21 -6.94
N ALA A 300 16.96 -28.78 -7.58
CA ALA A 300 15.59 -29.16 -7.19
C ALA A 300 15.18 -30.57 -7.68
N GLU A 301 16.04 -31.26 -8.43
CA GLU A 301 15.83 -32.67 -8.80
C GLU A 301 16.11 -33.62 -7.63
N ASP A 302 16.91 -33.20 -6.64
CA ASP A 302 17.16 -33.94 -5.40
C ASP A 302 16.23 -33.47 -4.27
N LEU A 303 15.99 -34.34 -3.29
CA LEU A 303 15.19 -34.02 -2.10
C LEU A 303 15.92 -32.93 -1.28
N TRP A 304 15.59 -31.66 -1.52
CA TRP A 304 16.03 -30.52 -0.70
C TRP A 304 15.50 -30.62 0.74
N ILE A 305 16.18 -31.39 1.59
CA ILE A 305 15.94 -31.41 3.02
C ILE A 305 16.80 -30.31 3.65
N ARG A 306 16.16 -29.37 4.35
CA ARG A 306 16.86 -28.60 5.38
C ARG A 306 17.19 -29.55 6.52
N ASP A 307 18.33 -30.19 6.40
CA ASP A 307 18.99 -30.90 7.47
C ASP A 307 19.86 -29.88 8.22
N GLU A 308 20.01 -30.04 9.53
CA GLU A 308 20.99 -29.33 10.35
C GLU A 308 22.41 -29.42 9.77
N ASN A 309 22.69 -30.48 9.00
CA ASN A 309 23.97 -30.70 8.31
C ASN A 309 24.06 -30.01 6.93
N THR A 310 22.96 -29.55 6.34
CA THR A 310 22.99 -28.88 5.03
C THR A 310 23.45 -27.45 5.22
N THR A 311 24.64 -27.13 4.71
CA THR A 311 25.14 -25.76 4.72
C THR A 311 24.16 -24.85 3.98
N LEU A 312 23.63 -23.84 4.67
CA LEU A 312 22.72 -22.86 4.09
C LEU A 312 23.40 -22.14 2.93
N TYR A 313 23.01 -22.53 1.72
CA TYR A 313 23.51 -21.90 0.52
C TYR A 313 22.89 -20.50 0.40
N ASP A 314 23.72 -19.48 0.59
CA ASP A 314 23.34 -18.07 0.46
C ASP A 314 23.41 -17.67 -1.02
N VAL A 315 22.32 -17.96 -1.72
CA VAL A 315 22.30 -18.01 -3.18
C VAL A 315 22.14 -16.63 -3.83
N PHE A 316 22.17 -15.53 -3.08
CA PHE A 316 21.86 -14.23 -3.67
C PHE A 316 22.77 -13.14 -3.11
N GLU A 317 23.39 -12.37 -3.99
CA GLU A 317 24.23 -11.23 -3.63
C GLU A 317 23.37 -9.95 -3.53
N PRO A 318 23.63 -9.01 -2.60
CA PRO A 318 22.90 -7.74 -2.46
C PRO A 318 23.26 -6.74 -3.57
N SER A 319 23.38 -7.20 -4.81
CA SER A 319 23.76 -6.40 -5.99
C SER A 319 22.79 -5.27 -6.31
N LEU A 320 21.61 -5.24 -5.69
CA LEU A 320 20.58 -4.21 -5.86
C LEU A 320 20.55 -3.16 -4.76
N VAL A 321 21.33 -3.33 -3.69
CA VAL A 321 21.45 -2.32 -2.65
C VAL A 321 22.45 -1.27 -3.12
N SER A 322 22.00 -0.03 -3.36
CA SER A 322 22.80 1.09 -3.84
C SER A 322 23.11 2.13 -2.77
N VAL A 323 22.60 1.98 -1.54
CA VAL A 323 22.65 3.02 -0.50
C VAL A 323 23.51 2.56 0.68
N GLY A 324 24.64 3.25 0.89
CA GLY A 324 25.40 3.26 2.15
C GLY A 324 26.40 2.11 2.34
N THR A 325 27.48 2.41 3.07
CA THR A 325 28.35 1.41 3.69
C THR A 325 28.01 1.33 5.18
N LEU A 326 27.69 0.13 5.68
CA LEU A 326 27.65 -0.17 7.13
C LEU A 326 29.07 -0.39 7.67
N SER A 327 30.03 0.46 7.26
CA SER A 327 31.46 0.18 7.41
C SER A 327 32.12 0.96 8.55
N ASP A 328 31.32 1.47 9.49
CA ASP A 328 31.88 2.07 10.69
C ASP A 328 32.00 0.95 11.72
N GLU A 329 33.22 0.65 12.20
CA GLU A 329 33.44 -0.37 13.24
C GLU A 329 32.63 -0.08 14.51
N SER A 330 32.17 1.17 14.68
CA SER A 330 31.32 1.59 15.78
C SER A 330 29.81 1.42 15.53
N ASP A 331 29.39 0.91 14.36
CA ASP A 331 27.96 0.73 14.11
C ASP A 331 27.37 -0.36 15.05
N PRO A 332 26.13 -0.20 15.53
CA PRO A 332 25.57 -1.08 16.55
C PRO A 332 25.47 -2.56 16.16
N LEU A 333 25.35 -2.89 14.87
CA LEU A 333 25.34 -4.28 14.41
C LEU A 333 26.74 -4.86 14.38
N THR A 334 27.75 -4.10 13.93
CA THR A 334 29.15 -4.54 13.97
C THR A 334 29.59 -4.81 15.41
N VAL A 335 29.27 -3.91 16.35
CA VAL A 335 29.52 -4.12 17.79
C VAL A 335 28.82 -5.36 18.31
N LEU A 336 27.53 -5.55 17.98
CA LEU A 336 26.79 -6.76 18.36
C LEU A 336 27.49 -8.03 17.90
N TYR A 337 27.86 -8.12 16.62
CA TYR A 337 28.45 -9.34 16.09
C TYR A 337 29.91 -9.54 16.51
N ALA A 338 30.61 -8.46 16.87
CA ALA A 338 31.92 -8.55 17.51
C ALA A 338 31.81 -9.20 18.90
N ASP A 339 30.85 -8.72 19.72
CA ASP A 339 30.61 -9.25 21.07
C ASP A 339 30.25 -10.74 21.07
N GLU A 340 29.57 -11.19 20.01
CA GLU A 340 29.15 -12.60 19.82
C GLU A 340 30.22 -13.46 19.11
N GLU A 341 31.41 -12.90 18.82
CA GLU A 341 32.49 -13.58 18.08
C GLU A 341 32.06 -14.07 16.67
N LEU A 342 31.08 -13.40 16.08
CA LEU A 342 30.49 -13.76 14.79
C LEU A 342 31.09 -13.00 13.60
N LEU A 343 31.94 -11.99 13.81
CA LEU A 343 32.60 -11.26 12.72
C LEU A 343 33.57 -12.14 11.92
N ASP A 344 34.26 -13.06 12.60
CA ASP A 344 35.17 -14.04 11.99
C ASP A 344 34.45 -15.33 11.57
N SER A 345 33.15 -15.45 11.88
CA SER A 345 32.37 -16.59 11.45
C SER A 345 32.29 -16.63 9.92
N PRO A 346 32.23 -17.83 9.30
CA PRO A 346 32.00 -17.93 7.87
C PRO A 346 30.68 -17.25 7.50
N THR A 347 30.75 -16.04 6.96
CA THR A 347 29.56 -15.31 6.48
C THR A 347 28.97 -15.96 5.22
N PHE A 348 29.59 -17.05 4.74
CA PHE A 348 29.40 -17.70 3.44
C PHE A 348 29.62 -16.76 2.24
N LEU A 349 29.98 -15.49 2.48
CA LEU A 349 30.49 -14.56 1.49
C LEU A 349 32.00 -14.76 1.36
N ARG A 350 32.43 -15.44 0.29
CA ARG A 350 33.84 -15.56 -0.13
C ARG A 350 34.31 -14.31 -0.89
N PRO A 351 35.04 -13.33 -0.32
CA PRO A 351 35.25 -11.99 -0.91
C PRO A 351 35.72 -11.97 -2.38
N LYS A 352 36.55 -12.95 -2.78
CA LYS A 352 37.00 -13.12 -4.18
C LYS A 352 35.89 -13.46 -5.17
N HIS A 353 34.74 -13.96 -4.69
CA HIS A 353 33.55 -14.22 -5.48
C HIS A 353 32.58 -13.03 -5.51
N TYR A 354 32.70 -12.04 -4.61
CA TYR A 354 31.74 -10.94 -4.44
C TYR A 354 32.38 -9.59 -4.80
N SER A 355 33.30 -9.57 -5.75
CA SER A 355 33.88 -8.32 -6.26
C SER A 355 33.36 -8.07 -7.69
N PRO A 356 32.55 -7.03 -7.92
CA PRO A 356 32.05 -6.05 -6.96
C PRO A 356 30.71 -6.46 -6.29
N LEU A 357 30.61 -6.27 -4.97
CA LEU A 357 29.39 -6.53 -4.16
C LEU A 357 28.19 -5.70 -4.63
N PHE A 358 28.48 -4.56 -5.27
CA PHE A 358 27.54 -3.61 -5.83
C PHE A 358 27.95 -3.32 -7.27
N LEU A 359 27.02 -3.46 -8.22
CA LEU A 359 27.28 -3.04 -9.60
C LEU A 359 27.42 -1.52 -9.62
N ALA A 360 28.46 -1.00 -10.29
CA ALA A 360 28.50 0.43 -10.58
C ALA A 360 27.27 0.79 -11.43
N SER A 361 26.70 1.98 -11.23
CA SER A 361 25.47 2.38 -11.93
C SER A 361 25.62 2.36 -13.46
N SER A 362 26.84 2.55 -13.97
CA SER A 362 27.20 2.39 -15.39
C SER A 362 26.98 0.96 -15.89
N ASP A 363 27.32 -0.04 -15.07
CA ASP A 363 27.34 -1.46 -15.46
C ASP A 363 25.95 -2.09 -15.39
N ALA A 364 25.06 -1.54 -14.55
CA ALA A 364 23.68 -1.99 -14.44
C ALA A 364 22.83 -1.67 -15.70
N SER A 365 23.21 -0.65 -16.48
CA SER A 365 22.45 -0.18 -17.65
C SER A 365 22.76 -0.90 -18.96
N SER A 366 23.93 -1.55 -19.08
CA SER A 366 24.43 -2.15 -20.32
C SER A 366 24.17 -3.66 -20.44
N LEU A 367 23.81 -4.33 -19.35
CA LEU A 367 23.55 -5.77 -19.33
C LEU A 367 22.09 -6.07 -19.70
N SER A 368 21.89 -7.00 -20.65
CA SER A 368 20.58 -7.60 -20.96
C SER A 368 20.17 -8.52 -19.82
N LEU A 369 19.75 -7.93 -18.70
CA LEU A 369 19.43 -8.66 -17.48
C LEU A 369 18.35 -9.73 -17.75
N PRO A 370 18.63 -11.01 -17.46
CA PRO A 370 17.68 -12.09 -17.69
C PRO A 370 16.40 -11.87 -16.87
N ARG A 371 15.26 -12.19 -17.48
CA ARG A 371 13.95 -12.12 -16.83
C ARG A 371 13.54 -13.48 -16.31
N ARG A 372 13.24 -13.60 -15.01
CA ARG A 372 12.73 -14.83 -14.37
C ARG A 372 11.26 -14.74 -14.06
N HIS A 373 10.61 -15.90 -13.99
CA HIS A 373 9.24 -16.01 -13.50
C HIS A 373 9.19 -15.68 -12.01
N VAL A 374 8.09 -15.04 -11.61
CA VAL A 374 7.75 -14.84 -10.21
C VAL A 374 6.71 -15.88 -9.83
N TYR A 375 6.97 -16.54 -8.73
CA TYR A 375 6.10 -17.53 -8.13
C TYR A 375 5.31 -16.92 -6.99
N THR A 376 4.12 -17.45 -6.76
CA THR A 376 3.39 -17.15 -5.53
C THR A 376 3.12 -18.35 -4.68
N TYR A 377 3.16 -18.09 -3.38
CA TYR A 377 2.95 -19.04 -2.32
C TYR A 377 1.79 -18.56 -1.49
N ARG A 378 0.94 -19.48 -1.06
CA ARG A 378 0.02 -19.20 0.02
C ARG A 378 0.68 -19.67 1.31
N GLY A 379 1.19 -18.72 2.11
CA GLY A 379 1.52 -19.01 3.50
C GLY A 379 0.24 -19.20 4.31
N ALA A 380 0.39 -19.53 5.60
CA ALA A 380 -0.74 -19.81 6.50
C ALA A 380 -1.81 -18.69 6.52
N LYS A 381 -1.39 -17.43 6.35
CA LYS A 381 -2.30 -16.26 6.47
C LYS A 381 -2.35 -15.36 5.24
N LYS A 382 -1.30 -15.32 4.43
CA LYS A 382 -1.17 -14.39 3.29
C LYS A 382 -0.43 -15.04 2.13
N GLN A 383 -0.66 -14.49 0.94
CA GLN A 383 0.13 -14.84 -0.23
C GLN A 383 1.51 -14.17 -0.12
N LEU A 384 2.55 -14.81 -0.63
CA LEU A 384 3.92 -14.30 -0.73
C LEU A 384 4.41 -14.49 -2.17
N TRP A 385 5.34 -13.65 -2.60
CA TRP A 385 5.90 -13.65 -3.95
C TRP A 385 7.41 -13.88 -3.84
N SER A 386 7.96 -14.74 -4.69
CA SER A 386 9.41 -14.97 -4.78
C SER A 386 9.82 -15.29 -6.21
N ILE A 387 11.09 -15.06 -6.52
CA ILE A 387 11.73 -15.48 -7.77
C ILE A 387 12.26 -16.92 -7.72
N THR A 388 12.32 -17.50 -6.53
CA THR A 388 12.70 -18.90 -6.33
C THR A 388 11.45 -19.74 -6.14
N PRO A 389 11.34 -20.92 -6.79
CA PRO A 389 10.30 -21.90 -6.44
C PRO A 389 10.43 -22.30 -4.97
N PHE A 390 9.32 -22.54 -4.26
CA PHE A 390 9.37 -23.32 -3.02
C PHE A 390 9.62 -24.76 -3.41
N PRO A 391 10.67 -25.41 -2.86
CA PRO A 391 10.87 -26.83 -3.07
C PRO A 391 9.61 -27.57 -2.63
N THR A 392 9.07 -28.45 -3.48
CA THR A 392 7.81 -29.17 -3.25
C THR A 392 7.87 -30.08 -2.03
N ASN A 393 9.08 -30.37 -1.57
CA ASN A 393 9.42 -31.14 -0.38
C ASN A 393 9.75 -30.26 0.85
N SER A 394 9.56 -28.93 0.77
CA SER A 394 9.64 -28.05 1.95
C SER A 394 8.48 -28.35 2.88
N GLN A 395 8.76 -28.86 4.07
CA GLN A 395 7.74 -29.05 5.11
C GLN A 395 7.62 -27.76 5.92
N GLY A 396 6.40 -27.23 6.02
CA GLY A 396 6.12 -26.14 6.96
C GLY A 396 6.30 -26.62 8.40
N CYS A 397 6.74 -25.73 9.29
CA CYS A 397 6.84 -26.00 10.72
C CYS A 397 5.52 -26.63 11.25
N SER A 398 5.68 -27.64 12.10
CA SER A 398 4.84 -28.85 12.25
C SER A 398 3.37 -28.72 12.70
N ASP A 399 2.78 -27.53 12.80
CA ASP A 399 1.48 -27.39 13.49
C ASP A 399 0.31 -26.97 12.59
N THR A 400 0.55 -26.64 11.32
CA THR A 400 -0.53 -26.37 10.36
C THR A 400 -0.38 -27.28 9.15
N HIS A 401 -1.30 -28.23 8.98
CA HIS A 401 -1.42 -29.09 7.79
C HIS A 401 -1.68 -28.34 6.46
N ASP A 402 -1.57 -27.02 6.44
CA ASP A 402 -1.68 -26.20 5.24
C ASP A 402 -0.40 -26.36 4.40
N LYS A 403 -0.43 -27.32 3.48
CA LYS A 403 0.59 -27.47 2.44
C LYS A 403 0.75 -26.14 1.70
N ILE A 404 1.96 -25.58 1.71
CA ILE A 404 2.31 -24.44 0.85
C ILE A 404 2.26 -24.96 -0.59
N VAL A 405 1.25 -24.54 -1.36
CA VAL A 405 1.13 -24.90 -2.78
C VAL A 405 1.76 -23.79 -3.62
N PRO A 406 2.89 -24.05 -4.32
CA PRO A 406 3.40 -23.13 -5.32
C PRO A 406 2.35 -22.96 -6.42
N THR A 407 2.01 -21.73 -6.75
CA THR A 407 1.28 -21.43 -7.98
C THR A 407 2.16 -20.51 -8.81
N GLU A 408 2.66 -21.03 -9.92
CA GLU A 408 3.29 -20.20 -10.95
C GLU A 408 2.23 -19.26 -11.51
N ILE A 409 2.54 -17.96 -11.55
CA ILE A 409 1.64 -16.99 -12.16
C ILE A 409 2.02 -16.86 -13.63
N THR A 410 1.17 -17.40 -14.50
CA THR A 410 1.25 -17.18 -15.94
C THR A 410 0.14 -16.23 -16.37
N GLY A 411 0.46 -15.25 -17.22
CA GLY A 411 -0.52 -14.37 -17.85
C GLY A 411 -1.10 -13.25 -16.98
N VAL A 412 -0.32 -12.68 -16.04
CA VAL A 412 -0.72 -11.37 -15.47
C VAL A 412 -0.77 -10.38 -16.64
N PRO A 413 -1.90 -9.70 -16.89
CA PRO A 413 -1.96 -8.67 -17.91
C PRO A 413 -0.81 -7.68 -17.70
N ARG A 414 -0.08 -7.33 -18.77
CA ARG A 414 1.08 -6.40 -18.76
C ARG A 414 0.78 -4.98 -18.25
N ARG A 415 -0.41 -4.74 -17.72
CA ARG A 415 -0.89 -3.47 -17.20
C ARG A 415 -1.50 -3.75 -15.83
N CYS A 416 -0.67 -3.83 -14.80
CA CYS A 416 -1.14 -3.48 -13.47
C CYS A 416 -1.48 -1.98 -13.55
N TYR A 417 -2.77 -1.68 -13.63
CA TYR A 417 -3.23 -0.30 -13.67
C TYR A 417 -3.02 0.30 -12.28
N TRP A 418 -2.09 1.25 -12.22
CA TRP A 418 -2.00 2.39 -11.30
C TRP A 418 -2.14 2.11 -9.78
N THR A 419 -1.01 2.31 -9.11
CA THR A 419 -0.78 2.46 -7.66
C THR A 419 -1.26 1.32 -6.76
N LEU A 420 -0.32 0.47 -6.34
CA LEU A 420 -0.49 -0.50 -5.27
C LEU A 420 -0.59 0.11 -3.86
N GLU A 421 -0.55 1.44 -3.76
CA GLU A 421 -1.02 2.18 -2.57
C GLU A 421 -2.54 2.44 -2.62
N TYR A 422 -3.22 2.15 -3.73
CA TYR A 422 -4.63 2.50 -3.94
C TYR A 422 -5.35 1.42 -4.76
N CYS A 423 -5.83 0.36 -4.11
CA CYS A 423 -6.78 -0.59 -4.70
C CYS A 423 -8.16 0.03 -5.11
N GLY A 424 -8.24 1.34 -5.38
CA GLY A 424 -9.51 2.06 -5.55
C GLY A 424 -9.52 3.32 -6.43
N ASN A 425 -8.40 3.82 -6.94
CA ASN A 425 -8.36 5.16 -7.57
C ASN A 425 -8.24 5.19 -9.11
N ALA A 426 -8.09 4.05 -9.77
CA ALA A 426 -8.24 3.95 -11.23
C ALA A 426 -9.64 3.44 -11.56
N HIS A 427 -10.54 4.33 -12.01
CA HIS A 427 -11.94 4.00 -12.20
C HIS A 427 -12.22 3.53 -13.61
N LEU A 428 -12.65 2.31 -13.83
CA LEU A 428 -13.30 1.94 -15.09
C LEU A 428 -14.70 2.57 -15.14
N VAL A 429 -14.94 3.53 -16.02
CA VAL A 429 -16.27 4.08 -16.31
C VAL A 429 -16.69 3.60 -17.70
N ARG A 430 -17.89 3.01 -17.78
CA ARG A 430 -18.46 2.55 -19.03
C ARG A 430 -19.14 3.72 -19.73
N ILE A 431 -18.65 4.09 -20.91
CA ILE A 431 -19.21 5.16 -21.74
C ILE A 431 -19.61 4.54 -23.07
N GLY A 432 -20.92 4.36 -23.28
CA GLY A 432 -21.44 3.61 -24.43
C GLY A 432 -21.05 2.13 -24.38
N SER A 433 -20.41 1.63 -25.44
CA SER A 433 -19.93 0.24 -25.54
C SER A 433 -18.51 0.03 -25.01
N SER A 434 -17.81 1.07 -24.58
CA SER A 434 -16.40 0.99 -24.18
C SER A 434 -16.20 1.21 -22.68
N ASP A 435 -15.30 0.41 -22.11
CA ASP A 435 -14.81 0.55 -20.76
C ASP A 435 -13.58 1.48 -20.75
N VAL A 436 -13.63 2.59 -20.00
CA VAL A 436 -12.57 3.62 -19.99
C VAL A 436 -12.07 3.88 -18.58
N VAL A 437 -10.74 3.91 -18.39
CA VAL A 437 -10.15 4.27 -17.09
C VAL A 437 -10.22 5.79 -16.89
N VAL A 438 -10.78 6.26 -15.78
CA VAL A 438 -10.88 7.66 -15.35
C VAL A 438 -9.85 7.87 -14.24
N PRO A 439 -8.78 8.64 -14.52
CA PRO A 439 -7.79 9.04 -13.52
C PRO A 439 -8.34 10.07 -12.51
N CYS A 440 -7.66 10.23 -11.38
CA CYS A 440 -7.97 11.25 -10.39
C CYS A 440 -7.88 12.66 -10.99
N TYR A 441 -8.81 13.51 -10.58
CA TYR A 441 -8.86 14.93 -10.94
C TYR A 441 -7.54 15.63 -10.56
N GLY A 442 -6.94 16.35 -11.51
CA GLY A 442 -5.70 17.10 -11.29
C GLY A 442 -4.39 16.31 -11.42
N ASP A 443 -4.41 15.06 -11.93
CA ASP A 443 -3.17 14.34 -12.23
C ASP A 443 -2.38 15.07 -13.34
N PRO A 444 -1.20 15.65 -13.05
CA PRO A 444 -0.42 16.38 -14.03
C PRO A 444 0.12 15.49 -15.15
N ASN A 445 -0.01 14.16 -15.04
CA ASN A 445 0.37 13.18 -16.06
C ASN A 445 -0.82 12.68 -16.89
N LEU A 446 -2.00 13.31 -16.79
CA LEU A 446 -3.14 12.99 -17.64
C LEU A 446 -2.72 13.08 -19.13
N PRO A 447 -2.92 12.02 -19.93
CA PRO A 447 -2.86 12.16 -21.38
C PRO A 447 -3.84 13.25 -21.82
N GLU A 448 -3.40 14.14 -22.72
CA GLU A 448 -4.12 15.34 -23.19
C GLU A 448 -5.60 15.05 -23.53
N TYR A 449 -5.86 13.90 -24.17
CA TYR A 449 -7.21 13.41 -24.46
C TYR A 449 -8.15 13.41 -23.24
N TYR A 450 -7.68 12.95 -22.08
CA TYR A 450 -8.49 12.88 -20.87
C TYR A 450 -8.70 14.25 -20.22
N ALA A 451 -7.74 15.16 -20.34
CA ALA A 451 -7.84 16.52 -19.81
C ALA A 451 -8.86 17.33 -20.61
N ILE A 452 -8.76 17.26 -21.95
CA ILE A 452 -9.72 17.84 -22.88
C ILE A 452 -11.13 17.30 -22.65
N ARG A 453 -11.25 16.00 -22.34
CA ARG A 453 -12.56 15.38 -22.06
C ARG A 453 -13.16 15.83 -20.74
N ASP A 454 -12.34 16.07 -19.71
CA ASP A 454 -12.81 16.59 -18.43
C ASP A 454 -13.33 18.02 -18.56
N LEU A 455 -12.58 18.90 -19.25
CA LEU A 455 -13.02 20.24 -19.60
C LEU A 455 -14.38 20.21 -20.33
N LYS A 456 -14.52 19.31 -21.32
CA LYS A 456 -15.80 19.07 -22.02
C LYS A 456 -16.95 18.66 -21.10
N ASN A 457 -16.69 17.88 -20.07
CA ASN A 457 -17.73 17.41 -19.15
C ASN A 457 -18.13 18.47 -18.12
N ARG A 458 -17.25 19.42 -17.77
CA ARG A 458 -17.57 20.55 -16.88
C ARG A 458 -18.51 21.56 -17.54
N MET A 459 -18.32 21.78 -18.85
CA MET A 459 -19.15 22.72 -19.61
C MET A 459 -20.52 22.15 -20.01
N LEU A 460 -20.72 20.84 -19.87
CA LEU A 460 -22.00 20.20 -20.18
C LEU A 460 -22.82 20.00 -18.90
N PRO A 461 -24.10 20.40 -18.86
CA PRO A 461 -24.96 20.12 -17.72
C PRO A 461 -25.09 18.60 -17.52
N PRO A 462 -25.26 18.14 -16.26
CA PRO A 462 -25.34 16.72 -15.95
C PRO A 462 -26.49 16.06 -16.73
N VAL A 463 -26.18 14.97 -17.43
CA VAL A 463 -27.17 14.24 -18.23
C VAL A 463 -28.02 13.39 -17.30
N LEU A 464 -29.28 13.76 -17.14
CA LEU A 464 -30.25 12.92 -16.43
C LEU A 464 -30.43 11.57 -17.15
N PRO A 465 -30.63 10.46 -16.42
CA PRO A 465 -30.86 9.15 -17.03
C PRO A 465 -32.00 9.19 -18.06
N GLY A 466 -31.71 8.86 -19.32
CA GLY A 466 -32.67 8.84 -20.42
C GLY A 466 -32.75 10.13 -21.26
N ALA A 467 -32.08 11.20 -20.86
CA ALA A 467 -32.01 12.42 -21.66
C ALA A 467 -30.96 12.33 -22.78
N ARG A 468 -31.24 12.92 -23.95
CA ARG A 468 -30.23 13.11 -25.00
C ARG A 468 -29.23 14.18 -24.53
N ARG A 469 -27.94 13.93 -24.78
CA ARG A 469 -26.86 14.86 -24.44
C ARG A 469 -27.09 16.18 -25.16
N ALA A 470 -27.14 17.29 -24.41
CA ALA A 470 -27.23 18.61 -25.01
C ALA A 470 -26.01 18.85 -25.91
N VAL A 471 -26.24 19.42 -27.08
CA VAL A 471 -25.17 19.88 -27.97
C VAL A 471 -24.70 21.22 -27.44
N LEU A 472 -23.39 21.41 -27.31
CA LEU A 472 -22.81 22.70 -26.94
C LEU A 472 -23.32 23.77 -27.91
N THR A 473 -23.69 24.92 -27.37
CA THR A 473 -23.92 26.11 -28.19
C THR A 473 -22.62 26.52 -28.88
N SER A 474 -22.72 27.32 -29.94
CA SER A 474 -21.55 27.84 -30.65
C SER A 474 -20.59 28.61 -29.73
N GLU A 475 -21.13 29.28 -28.71
CA GLU A 475 -20.39 30.06 -27.72
C GLU A 475 -19.67 29.15 -26.70
N GLU A 476 -20.35 28.13 -26.17
CA GLU A 476 -19.73 27.14 -25.28
C GLU A 476 -18.66 26.31 -26.00
N ALA A 477 -18.86 26.01 -27.29
CA ALA A 477 -17.86 25.32 -28.11
C ALA A 477 -16.61 26.17 -28.34
N ALA A 478 -16.77 27.49 -28.49
CA ALA A 478 -15.66 28.43 -28.62
C ALA A 478 -14.88 28.57 -27.30
N SER A 479 -15.58 28.76 -26.18
CA SER A 479 -14.97 28.85 -24.84
C SER A 479 -14.19 27.57 -24.48
N LEU A 480 -14.73 26.40 -24.84
CA LEU A 480 -14.05 25.13 -24.66
C LEU A 480 -12.77 25.03 -25.51
N HIS A 481 -12.81 25.55 -26.74
CA HIS A 481 -11.65 25.57 -27.62
C HIS A 481 -10.53 26.43 -27.03
N ASP A 482 -10.88 27.59 -26.48
CA ASP A 482 -9.92 28.50 -25.82
C ASP A 482 -9.26 27.85 -24.59
N GLU A 483 -10.05 27.17 -23.73
CA GLU A 483 -9.51 26.43 -22.57
C GLU A 483 -8.60 25.25 -22.98
N ILE A 484 -8.94 24.54 -24.06
CA ILE A 484 -8.10 23.46 -24.60
C ILE A 484 -6.78 24.03 -25.13
N GLU A 485 -6.82 25.16 -25.82
CA GLU A 485 -5.63 25.82 -26.36
C GLU A 485 -4.72 26.35 -25.24
N GLU A 486 -5.30 26.94 -24.19
CA GLU A 486 -4.58 27.38 -22.98
C GLU A 486 -3.92 26.19 -22.26
N TYR A 487 -4.65 25.08 -22.09
CA TYR A 487 -4.10 23.85 -21.51
C TYR A 487 -2.96 23.26 -22.36
N GLY A 488 -3.10 23.31 -23.69
CA GLY A 488 -2.06 22.88 -24.63
C GLY A 488 -0.78 23.71 -24.52
N LYS A 489 -0.89 25.02 -24.34
CA LYS A 489 0.25 25.93 -24.10
C LYS A 489 1.00 25.58 -22.82
N VAL A 490 0.28 25.36 -21.72
CA VAL A 490 0.86 24.91 -20.43
C VAL A 490 1.61 23.58 -20.58
N CYS A 491 1.07 22.65 -21.36
CA CYS A 491 1.71 21.35 -21.60
C CYS A 491 2.98 21.47 -22.47
N GLN A 492 2.99 22.34 -23.48
CA GLN A 492 4.15 22.57 -24.34
C GLN A 492 5.30 23.26 -23.60
N GLU A 493 4.99 24.25 -22.75
CA GLU A 493 5.97 24.91 -21.87
C GLU A 493 6.61 23.94 -20.87
N SER A 494 5.94 22.83 -20.57
CA SER A 494 6.45 21.77 -19.69
C SER A 494 7.37 20.73 -20.37
N GLY A 495 7.68 20.87 -21.67
CA GLY A 495 8.72 20.09 -22.36
C GLY A 495 8.35 18.63 -22.70
N ARG A 496 7.08 18.34 -23.02
CA ARG A 496 6.59 16.96 -23.23
C ARG A 496 6.52 16.58 -24.72
N ALA A 497 7.14 15.47 -25.11
CA ALA A 497 6.89 14.79 -26.38
C ALA A 497 6.99 13.26 -26.19
N MET A 498 6.08 12.46 -26.77
CA MET A 498 6.41 11.13 -27.32
C MET A 498 5.31 10.40 -28.12
N VAL A 499 5.81 9.40 -28.87
CA VAL A 499 5.31 8.61 -30.01
C VAL A 499 4.30 7.51 -29.62
N MET A 500 3.36 7.21 -30.53
CA MET A 500 2.39 6.11 -30.42
C MET A 500 2.84 4.86 -31.20
N GLU A 501 2.90 3.70 -30.53
CA GLU A 501 3.09 2.38 -31.14
C GLU A 501 1.79 1.57 -31.09
N LYS A 502 1.40 0.93 -32.19
CA LYS A 502 0.18 0.11 -32.33
C LYS A 502 0.52 -1.39 -32.18
N ASN A 503 -0.30 -2.14 -31.45
CA ASN A 503 -0.29 -3.61 -31.47
C ASN A 503 -1.74 -4.16 -31.46
N GLU A 504 -1.98 -5.20 -32.26
CA GLU A 504 -3.26 -5.92 -32.39
C GLU A 504 -3.33 -7.18 -31.49
N PRO A 505 -4.52 -7.65 -31.08
CA PRO A 505 -4.65 -8.82 -30.21
C PRO A 505 -5.05 -10.12 -30.95
N GLU A 506 -4.40 -11.23 -30.58
CA GLU A 506 -4.81 -12.61 -30.92
C GLU A 506 -5.83 -13.18 -29.90
N LYS A 507 -6.72 -14.07 -30.36
CA LYS A 507 -7.73 -14.77 -29.55
C LYS A 507 -7.37 -16.25 -29.37
N SER A 508 -7.40 -16.76 -28.13
CA SER A 508 -7.34 -18.20 -27.85
C SER A 508 -8.56 -18.68 -27.06
N ASN A 509 -9.19 -19.77 -27.53
CA ASN A 509 -10.28 -20.48 -26.86
C ASN A 509 -9.72 -21.56 -25.92
N ALA A 510 -9.87 -21.38 -24.60
CA ALA A 510 -9.65 -22.44 -23.62
C ALA A 510 -10.76 -22.46 -22.56
N GLN A 511 -11.17 -23.67 -22.18
CA GLN A 511 -12.28 -23.97 -21.28
C GLN A 511 -12.00 -23.50 -19.83
N LYS A 512 -12.95 -22.81 -19.21
CA LYS A 512 -12.78 -22.20 -17.87
C LYS A 512 -12.79 -23.25 -16.75
N PRO A 513 -11.71 -23.39 -15.96
CA PRO A 513 -11.72 -24.23 -14.76
C PRO A 513 -12.63 -23.64 -13.67
N LYS A 514 -13.08 -24.50 -12.74
CA LYS A 514 -13.94 -24.14 -11.60
C LYS A 514 -13.32 -22.98 -10.80
N LYS A 515 -14.09 -21.90 -10.62
CA LYS A 515 -13.64 -20.64 -10.03
C LYS A 515 -13.25 -20.81 -8.55
N LYS A 516 -11.94 -20.85 -8.26
CA LYS A 516 -11.41 -20.56 -6.92
C LYS A 516 -11.65 -19.09 -6.57
N ARG A 517 -11.94 -18.78 -5.30
CA ARG A 517 -12.14 -17.40 -4.82
C ARG A 517 -10.78 -16.69 -4.85
N LEU A 518 -10.59 -15.85 -5.87
CA LEU A 518 -9.45 -14.95 -6.01
C LEU A 518 -9.44 -13.91 -4.87
N SER A 519 -8.26 -13.50 -4.41
CA SER A 519 -8.12 -12.35 -3.50
C SER A 519 -8.61 -11.06 -4.20
N ALA A 520 -8.89 -10.00 -3.44
CA ALA A 520 -9.26 -8.70 -4.01
C ALA A 520 -8.20 -8.23 -5.03
N ASP A 521 -6.92 -8.36 -4.68
CA ASP A 521 -5.76 -8.04 -5.53
C ASP A 521 -5.74 -8.88 -6.81
N GLN A 522 -6.01 -10.18 -6.72
CA GLN A 522 -6.09 -11.06 -7.90
C GLN A 522 -7.29 -10.74 -8.79
N ARG A 523 -8.44 -10.35 -8.21
CA ARG A 523 -9.60 -9.93 -9.00
C ARG A 523 -9.30 -8.65 -9.77
N LEU A 524 -8.64 -7.68 -9.13
CA LEU A 524 -8.19 -6.45 -9.78
C LEU A 524 -7.19 -6.77 -10.91
N ALA A 525 -6.22 -7.64 -10.67
CA ALA A 525 -5.22 -8.02 -11.67
C ALA A 525 -5.78 -8.86 -12.84
N LEU A 526 -6.89 -9.59 -12.63
CA LEU A 526 -7.46 -10.52 -13.61
C LEU A 526 -8.78 -10.03 -14.25
N MET A 527 -9.19 -8.78 -14.02
CA MET A 527 -10.37 -8.22 -14.68
C MET A 527 -10.14 -8.14 -16.20
N PRO A 528 -10.95 -8.85 -17.02
CA PRO A 528 -10.83 -8.78 -18.47
C PRO A 528 -11.21 -7.38 -18.95
N ILE A 529 -10.41 -6.84 -19.88
CA ILE A 529 -10.78 -5.67 -20.69
C ILE A 529 -11.69 -6.21 -21.80
N ASN A 530 -12.96 -5.82 -21.79
CA ASN A 530 -13.89 -6.10 -22.89
C ASN A 530 -14.09 -4.86 -23.75
#